data_AF-A0A521QQM8-F1
#
_entry.id   AF-A0A521QQM8-F1
#
_cell.length_a   1.000
_cell.length_b   1.000
_cell.length_c   1.000
_cell.angle_alpha   90.00
_cell.angle_beta   90.00
_cell.angle_gamma   90.00
#
_symmetry.space_group_name_H-M   'P 1'
#
loop_
_entity.id
_entity.type
_entity.pdbx_description
1 polymer ?
#
loop_
_entity_poly.entity_id
_entity_poly.type
_entity_poly.pdbx_seq_one_letter_code
_entity_poly.pdbx_strand_id
1 'polypeptide(L)'
;MKVTTFVHATCVALRAGKGWRGVLLRGPSGAGKSDLALRLVEAGARLVADDQTALIHQGRTLVGTPPGTLAGLLEVRGVGIVRLGRAQLLARATIALLVD
;
A
#
# COMPACT_ATOMS: atom_id res chain seq x y z
N MET A 1 -14.42 -4.93 -18.83
CA MET A 1 -13.10 -4.29 -18.61
C MET A 1 -12.90 -4.08 -17.12
N LYS A 2 -11.74 -4.46 -16.57
CA LYS A 2 -11.35 -4.02 -15.23
C LYS A 2 -10.86 -2.58 -15.35
N VAL A 3 -11.67 -1.62 -14.91
CA VAL A 3 -11.25 -0.21 -14.85
C VAL A 3 -10.19 -0.12 -13.75
N THR A 4 -9.05 0.47 -14.10
CA THR A 4 -7.96 0.75 -13.16
C THR A 4 -7.93 2.24 -12.91
N THR A 5 -8.03 2.64 -11.66
CA THR A 5 -7.90 4.04 -11.22
C THR A 5 -6.65 4.17 -10.36
N PHE A 6 -5.79 5.14 -10.65
CA PHE A 6 -4.64 5.44 -9.81
C PHE A 6 -5.04 6.49 -8.77
N VAL A 7 -4.63 6.27 -7.52
CA VAL A 7 -4.83 7.23 -6.42
C VAL A 7 -3.50 7.53 -5.75
N HIS A 8 -3.33 8.78 -5.30
CA HIS A 8 -2.22 9.17 -4.43
C HIS A 8 -2.51 8.67 -3.01
N ALA A 9 -2.06 7.46 -2.72
CA ALA A 9 -2.27 6.78 -1.46
C ALA A 9 -1.21 5.71 -1.27
N THR A 10 -0.71 5.60 -0.04
CA THR A 10 0.11 4.45 0.38
C THR A 10 -0.83 3.31 0.78
N CYS A 11 -0.57 2.11 0.30
CA CYS A 11 -1.36 0.92 0.60
C CYS A 11 -0.52 -0.08 1.38
N VAL A 12 -0.96 -0.41 2.59
CA VAL A 12 -0.41 -1.47 3.42
C VAL A 12 -1.47 -2.53 3.66
N ALA A 13 -1.05 -3.75 3.93
CA ALA A 13 -1.94 -4.84 4.29
C ALA A 13 -1.69 -5.28 5.73
N LEU A 14 -2.75 -5.30 6.53
CA LEU A 14 -2.74 -5.79 7.90
C LEU A 14 -3.24 -7.23 7.95
N ARG A 15 -2.75 -7.99 8.92
CA ARG A 15 -3.21 -9.36 9.17
C ARG A 15 -4.64 -9.30 9.70
N ALA A 16 -5.56 -10.02 9.05
CA ALA A 16 -6.96 -10.13 9.47
C ALA A 16 -7.39 -11.59 9.41
N GLY A 17 -7.51 -12.22 10.58
CA GLY A 17 -7.70 -13.67 10.70
C GLY A 17 -6.57 -14.44 9.99
N LYS A 18 -6.95 -15.35 9.09
CA LYS A 18 -5.99 -16.14 8.30
C LYS A 18 -5.47 -15.42 7.04
N GLY A 19 -5.92 -14.20 6.76
CA GLY A 19 -5.62 -13.46 5.54
C GLY A 19 -4.99 -12.08 5.77
N TRP A 20 -4.92 -11.32 4.69
CA TRP A 20 -4.48 -9.92 4.68
C TRP A 20 -5.63 -9.02 4.19
N ARG A 21 -5.69 -7.80 4.71
CA ARG A 21 -6.65 -6.76 4.28
C ARG A 21 -5.92 -5.44 4.08
N GLY A 22 -6.18 -4.82 2.94
CA GLY A 22 -5.56 -3.56 2.53
C GLY A 22 -6.17 -2.38 3.26
N VAL A 23 -5.30 -1.47 3.68
CA VAL A 23 -5.61 -0.16 4.24
C VAL A 23 -4.98 0.88 3.31
N LEU A 24 -5.80 1.76 2.76
CA LEU A 24 -5.33 2.94 2.04
C LEU A 24 -5.08 4.05 3.04
N LEU A 25 -3.88 4.62 3.00
CA LEU A 25 -3.49 5.81 3.74
C LEU A 25 -3.49 6.97 2.75
N ARG A 26 -4.37 7.93 2.97
CA ARG A 26 -4.45 9.21 2.26
C ARG A 26 -4.12 10.35 3.21
N GLY A 27 -4.18 11.56 2.67
CA GLY A 27 -3.75 12.78 3.33
C GLY A 27 -2.73 13.56 2.49
N PRO A 28 -2.47 14.82 2.86
CA PRO A 28 -1.62 15.73 2.10
C PRO A 28 -0.16 15.23 1.99
N SER A 29 0.60 15.83 1.07
CA SER A 29 2.05 15.59 1.00
C SER A 29 2.70 15.99 2.33
N GLY A 30 3.63 15.16 2.81
CA GLY A 30 4.28 15.39 4.11
C GLY A 30 3.48 14.97 5.34
N ALA A 31 2.25 14.46 5.21
CA ALA A 31 1.43 13.98 6.34
C ALA A 31 1.98 12.72 7.06
N GLY A 32 3.12 12.17 6.62
CA GLY A 32 3.74 10.99 7.25
C GLY A 32 3.19 9.63 6.80
N LYS A 33 2.44 9.55 5.70
CA LYS A 33 1.86 8.28 5.19
C LYS A 33 2.90 7.17 4.99
N SER A 34 4.01 7.48 4.32
CA SER A 34 5.10 6.52 4.06
C SER A 34 5.88 6.16 5.32
N ASP A 35 6.05 7.10 6.26
CA ASP A 35 6.65 6.82 7.59
C ASP A 35 5.78 5.87 8.41
N LEU A 36 4.46 6.12 8.45
CA LEU A 36 3.51 5.23 9.09
C LEU A 36 3.50 3.85 8.42
N ALA A 37 3.57 3.80 7.08
CA ALA A 37 3.64 2.55 6.35
C ALA A 37 4.92 1.75 6.69
N LEU A 38 6.08 2.41 6.83
CA LEU A 38 7.32 1.78 7.28
C LEU A 38 7.13 1.14 8.67
N ARG A 39 6.64 1.91 9.65
CA ARG A 39 6.43 1.43 11.02
C ARG A 39 5.43 0.28 11.08
N LEU A 40 4.38 0.32 10.27
CA LEU A 40 3.42 -0.78 10.17
C LEU A 40 4.08 -2.04 9.59
N VAL A 41 4.91 -1.91 8.56
CA VAL A 41 5.66 -3.03 7.97
C VAL A 41 6.64 -3.62 8.99
N GLU A 42 7.35 -2.79 9.75
CA GLU A 42 8.21 -3.21 10.86
C GLU A 42 7.41 -3.95 11.94
N ALA A 43 6.18 -3.51 12.22
CA ALA A 43 5.23 -4.19 13.12
C ALA A 43 4.58 -5.44 12.50
N GLY A 44 5.00 -5.86 11.31
CA GLY A 44 4.55 -7.10 10.68
C GLY A 44 3.46 -6.95 9.62
N ALA A 45 3.07 -5.73 9.24
CA ALA A 45 2.26 -5.48 8.04
C ALA A 45 3.02 -5.83 6.76
N ARG A 46 2.36 -5.68 5.61
CA ARG A 46 2.98 -5.80 4.29
C ARG A 46 2.75 -4.55 3.48
N LEU A 47 3.78 -4.05 2.81
CA LEU A 47 3.61 -2.99 1.82
C LEU A 47 2.99 -3.59 0.56
N VAL A 48 1.93 -2.94 0.06
CA VAL A 48 1.36 -3.23 -1.24
C VAL A 48 1.85 -2.21 -2.26
N ALA A 49 1.75 -0.92 -1.93
CA ALA A 49 2.19 0.19 -2.77
C ALA A 49 2.53 1.40 -1.91
N ASP A 50 3.46 2.25 -2.36
CA ASP A 50 3.73 3.56 -1.77
C ASP A 50 3.55 4.65 -2.82
N ASP A 51 3.25 5.87 -2.34
CA ASP A 51 2.92 7.09 -3.11
C ASP A 51 1.67 6.98 -4.01
N GLN A 52 1.64 5.99 -4.90
CA GLN A 52 0.53 5.73 -5.80
C GLN A 52 0.06 4.27 -5.71
N THR A 53 -1.25 4.09 -5.58
CA THR A 53 -1.90 2.77 -5.60
C THR A 53 -2.81 2.67 -6.82
N ALA A 54 -2.65 1.60 -7.60
CA ALA A 54 -3.60 1.23 -8.65
C ALA A 54 -4.77 0.45 -8.03
N LEU A 55 -5.98 0.94 -8.21
CA LEU A 55 -7.21 0.36 -7.69
C LEU A 55 -7.99 -0.29 -8.83
N ILE A 56 -8.34 -1.56 -8.62
CA ILE A 56 -9.04 -2.38 -9.59
C ILE A 56 -10.36 -2.84 -8.99
N HIS A 57 -11.47 -2.51 -9.64
CA HIS A 57 -12.78 -2.99 -9.25
C HIS A 57 -12.96 -4.47 -9.62
N GLN A 58 -13.29 -5.31 -8.64
CA GLN A 58 -13.54 -6.75 -8.82
C GLN A 58 -14.84 -7.15 -8.12
N GLY A 59 -15.94 -7.20 -8.87
CA GLY A 59 -17.26 -7.51 -8.32
C GLY A 59 -17.72 -6.47 -7.31
N ARG A 60 -17.81 -6.85 -6.03
CA ARG A 60 -18.17 -5.95 -4.92
C ARG A 60 -16.95 -5.49 -4.10
N THR A 61 -15.74 -5.76 -4.59
CA THR A 61 -14.50 -5.50 -3.87
C THR A 61 -13.58 -4.60 -4.67
N LEU A 62 -12.74 -3.87 -3.94
CA LEU A 62 -11.68 -3.07 -4.50
C LEU A 62 -10.34 -3.75 -4.18
N VAL A 63 -9.48 -3.88 -5.18
CA VAL A 63 -8.16 -4.48 -5.01
C VAL A 63 -7.10 -3.42 -5.30
N GLY A 64 -6.21 -3.18 -4.34
CA GLY A 64 -5.03 -2.33 -4.52
C GLY A 64 -3.84 -3.13 -4.99
N THR A 65 -3.10 -2.59 -5.94
CA THR A 65 -1.80 -3.10 -6.44
C THR A 65 -0.83 -1.94 -6.64
N PRO A 66 0.49 -2.17 -6.57
CA PRO A 66 1.44 -1.15 -6.96
C PRO A 66 1.44 -0.94 -8.48
N PRO A 67 1.70 0.29 -8.96
CA PRO A 67 2.20 0.50 -10.32
C PRO A 67 3.50 -0.28 -10.52
N GLY A 68 3.73 -0.78 -11.74
CA GLY A 68 4.91 -1.63 -12.02
C GLY A 68 6.25 -0.97 -11.68
N THR A 69 6.37 0.34 -11.91
CA THR A 69 7.58 1.12 -11.62
C THR A 69 7.84 1.36 -10.13
N LEU A 70 6.79 1.34 -9.30
CA LEU A 70 6.89 1.61 -7.86
C LEU A 70 6.86 0.33 -7.00
N ALA A 71 6.76 -0.84 -7.63
CA ALA A 71 6.61 -2.10 -6.92
C ALA A 71 7.79 -2.39 -5.97
N GLY A 72 7.47 -2.50 -4.69
CA GLY A 72 8.41 -2.82 -3.61
C GLY A 72 9.35 -1.68 -3.22
N LEU A 73 9.10 -0.47 -3.71
CA LEU A 73 9.82 0.74 -3.33
C LEU A 73 9.05 1.49 -2.23
N LEU A 74 9.78 2.11 -1.32
CA LEU A 74 9.26 2.98 -0.27
C LEU A 74 10.18 4.21 -0.17
N GLU A 75 9.62 5.42 -0.12
CA GLU A 75 10.42 6.61 0.18
C GLU A 75 10.57 6.78 1.69
N VAL A 76 11.82 6.74 2.18
CA VAL A 76 12.15 6.99 3.59
C VAL A 76 12.86 8.35 3.69
N ARG A 77 12.21 9.30 4.37
CA ARG A 77 12.78 10.65 4.53
C ARG A 77 14.13 10.61 5.24
N GLY A 78 15.11 11.33 4.69
CA GLY A 78 16.49 11.36 5.19
C GLY A 78 17.36 10.18 4.75
N VAL A 79 16.78 9.15 4.13
CA VAL A 79 17.50 7.99 3.59
C VAL A 79 17.40 7.92 2.06
N GLY A 80 16.22 8.25 1.51
CA GLY A 80 15.90 8.15 0.10
C GLY A 80 14.98 6.95 -0.20
N ILE A 81 14.93 6.55 -1.48
CA ILE A 81 14.11 5.42 -1.92
C ILE A 81 14.79 4.11 -1.52
N VAL A 82 14.09 3.28 -0.76
CA VAL A 82 14.55 1.95 -0.36
C VAL A 82 13.72 0.87 -1.04
N ARG A 83 14.34 -0.29 -1.26
CA ARG A 83 13.65 -1.49 -1.74
C ARG A 83 13.44 -2.45 -0.57
N LEU A 84 12.17 -2.80 -0.31
CA LEU A 84 11.84 -3.73 0.76
C LEU A 84 12.08 -5.19 0.34
N GLY A 85 12.33 -6.03 1.35
CA GLY A 85 12.51 -7.46 1.15
C GLY A 85 11.19 -8.16 0.78
N ARG A 86 11.27 -9.28 0.05
CA ARG A 86 10.08 -10.03 -0.40
C ARG A 86 9.12 -10.39 0.73
N ALA A 87 9.65 -10.72 1.91
CA ALA A 87 8.85 -11.06 3.08
C ALA A 87 8.02 -9.90 3.63
N GLN A 88 8.33 -8.64 3.27
CA GLN A 88 7.63 -7.43 3.68
C GLN A 88 6.60 -6.96 2.64
N LEU A 89 6.49 -7.64 1.50
CA LEU A 89 5.68 -7.20 0.37
C LEU A 89 4.45 -8.09 0.19
N LEU A 90 3.39 -7.49 -0.37
CA LEU A 90 2.24 -8.22 -0.89
C LEU A 90 1.84 -7.63 -2.25
N ALA A 91 1.78 -8.47 -3.29
CA ALA A 91 1.55 -7.99 -4.65
C ALA A 91 0.18 -7.32 -4.86
N ARG A 92 -0.82 -7.68 -4.04
CA ARG A 92 -2.17 -7.10 -4.07
C ARG A 92 -2.88 -7.32 -2.74
N ALA A 93 -3.79 -6.42 -2.38
CA ALA A 93 -4.69 -6.62 -1.25
C ALA A 93 -6.11 -6.14 -1.57
N THR A 94 -7.11 -6.86 -1.06
CA THR A 94 -8.49 -6.37 -1.03
C THR A 94 -8.57 -5.23 -0.01
N ILE A 95 -8.99 -4.05 -0.46
CA ILE A 95 -9.13 -2.86 0.38
C ILE A 95 -10.32 -3.06 1.30
N ALA A 96 -10.09 -2.86 2.60
CA ALA A 96 -11.10 -2.95 3.64
C ALA A 96 -11.28 -1.64 4.41
N LEU A 97 -10.28 -0.76 4.39
CA LEU A 97 -10.28 0.51 5.10
C LEU A 97 -9.58 1.59 4.29
N LEU A 98 -10.09 2.80 4.39
CA LEU A 98 -9.44 4.03 3.98
C LEU A 98 -9.28 4.91 5.23
N VAL A 99 -8.08 5.42 5.44
CA VAL A 99 -7.76 6.44 6.45
C VAL A 99 -7.33 7.69 5.68
N ASP A 100 -7.92 8.84 6.01
CA ASP A 100 -7.72 10.13 5.32
C ASP A 100 -7.55 11.26 6.34
#